data_AF-A0A285QIK7-F1
#
_entry.id   AF-A0A285QIK7-F1
#
_cell.length_a   1.000
_cell.length_b   1.000
_cell.length_c   1.000
_cell.angle_alpha   90.00
_cell.angle_beta   90.00
_cell.angle_gamma   90.00
#
_symmetry.space_group_name_H-M   'P 1'
#
loop_
_entity.id
_entity.type
_entity.pdbx_description
1 polymer ?
#
loop_
_entity_poly.entity_id
_entity_poly.type
_entity_poly.pdbx_seq_one_letter_code
_entity_poly.pdbx_strand_id
1 'polypeptide(L)'
;MSTDTPGSQSSLHRANLERVLRAVRMAGSLTQAEIARGTGLSAATVSNIVRELKESGTVVVADTSSGGRRARSVSLSGDAGIVVGIDFGHTHLRVAVGNLAHRVLAEESAPIDVDVSAQQGFDRAEAMVERLLAQAGFRPDKVIGVGLGVPGPIDVETGALGSTAILPGWTGIAPGKELGERLGMPVHVDNDANLGALGELVWGPAAD
;
A
#
# COMPACT_ATOMS: atom_id res chain seq x y z
N MET A 1 2.18 -31.58 -3.71
CA MET A 1 0.96 -30.89 -3.27
C MET A 1 0.70 -31.33 -1.84
N SER A 2 1.32 -30.66 -0.87
CA SER A 2 1.26 -31.08 0.54
C SER A 2 -0.02 -30.52 1.16
N THR A 3 -0.94 -31.42 1.51
CA THR A 3 -2.18 -31.11 2.22
C THR A 3 -1.85 -30.86 3.70
N ASP A 4 -1.74 -29.59 4.10
CA ASP A 4 -1.57 -29.21 5.51
C ASP A 4 -2.84 -29.57 6.30
N THR A 5 -2.74 -30.54 7.20
CA THR A 5 -3.79 -30.86 8.18
C THR A 5 -3.85 -29.74 9.24
N PRO A 6 -5.04 -29.20 9.58
CA PRO A 6 -5.19 -28.23 10.66
C PRO A 6 -4.59 -28.74 11.97
N GLY A 7 -3.70 -27.95 12.60
CA GLY A 7 -3.05 -28.29 13.87
C GLY A 7 -1.68 -28.96 13.76
N SER A 8 -1.19 -29.22 12.55
CA SER A 8 0.19 -29.67 12.31
C SER A 8 1.22 -28.58 12.62
N GLN A 9 2.47 -28.97 12.92
CA GLN A 9 3.57 -28.02 13.12
C GLN A 9 3.79 -27.11 11.91
N SER A 10 3.62 -27.63 10.68
CA SER A 10 3.71 -26.85 9.45
C SER A 10 2.60 -25.79 9.35
N SER A 11 1.35 -26.16 9.68
CA SER A 11 0.23 -25.20 9.69
C SER A 11 0.41 -24.09 10.73
N LEU A 12 0.92 -24.42 11.93
CA LEU A 12 1.23 -23.44 12.97
C LEU A 12 2.38 -22.52 12.56
N HIS A 13 3.43 -23.07 11.95
CA HIS A 13 4.55 -22.28 11.44
C HIS A 13 4.09 -21.28 10.37
N ARG A 14 3.28 -21.74 9.41
CA ARG A 14 2.71 -20.88 8.36
C ARG A 14 1.82 -19.78 8.92
N ALA A 15 0.97 -20.08 9.89
CA ALA A 15 0.15 -19.07 10.56
C ALA A 15 1.00 -18.02 11.29
N ASN A 16 2.09 -18.43 11.94
CA ASN A 16 3.01 -17.51 12.60
C ASN A 16 3.78 -16.65 11.58
N LEU A 17 4.20 -17.23 10.45
CA LEU A 17 4.83 -16.51 9.33
C LEU A 17 3.92 -15.40 8.82
N GLU A 18 2.66 -15.73 8.52
CA GLU A 18 1.64 -14.78 8.06
C GLU A 18 1.40 -13.68 9.10
N ARG A 19 1.39 -14.02 10.39
CA ARG A 19 1.21 -13.05 11.47
C ARG A 19 2.37 -12.06 11.57
N VAL A 20 3.61 -12.54 11.45
CA VAL A 20 4.81 -11.67 11.44
C VAL A 20 4.82 -10.79 10.19
N LEU A 21 4.57 -11.36 9.00
CA LEU A 21 4.53 -10.60 7.76
C LEU A 21 3.44 -9.52 7.79
N ARG A 22 2.25 -9.84 8.30
CA ARG A 22 1.18 -8.86 8.47
C ARG A 22 1.60 -7.72 9.39
N ALA A 23 2.23 -8.02 10.53
CA ALA A 23 2.68 -7.00 11.47
C ALA A 23 3.72 -6.06 10.82
N VAL A 24 4.74 -6.64 10.16
CA VAL A 24 5.78 -5.85 9.47
C VAL A 24 5.18 -5.02 8.34
N ARG A 25 4.28 -5.61 7.53
CA ARG A 25 3.61 -4.91 6.43
C ARG A 25 2.81 -3.71 6.91
N MET A 26 2.01 -3.86 7.97
CA MET A 26 1.15 -2.77 8.45
C MET A 26 1.95 -1.60 9.02
N ALA A 27 3.08 -1.87 9.67
CA ALA A 27 3.91 -0.84 10.29
C ALA A 27 5.03 -0.31 9.38
N GLY A 28 5.25 -0.93 8.21
CA GLY A 28 6.37 -0.65 7.31
C GLY A 28 7.73 -1.14 7.83
N SER A 29 8.05 -0.87 9.11
CA SER A 29 9.29 -1.29 9.78
C SER A 29 9.08 -1.46 11.28
N LEU A 30 9.48 -2.61 11.84
CA LEU A 30 9.42 -2.90 13.28
C LEU A 30 10.70 -3.55 13.78
N THR A 31 11.07 -3.29 15.03
CA THR A 31 12.07 -4.11 15.72
C THR A 31 11.52 -5.51 16.02
N GLN A 32 12.39 -6.52 16.13
CA GLN A 32 11.94 -7.87 16.51
C GLN A 32 11.21 -7.91 17.87
N ALA A 33 11.54 -6.98 18.78
CA ALA A 33 10.85 -6.84 20.06
C ALA A 33 9.42 -6.29 19.89
N GLU A 34 9.22 -5.33 18.99
CA GLU A 34 7.88 -4.82 18.66
C GLU A 34 7.04 -5.86 17.94
N ILE A 35 7.64 -6.62 17.03
CA ILE A 35 6.97 -7.76 16.39
C ILE A 35 6.50 -8.75 17.47
N ALA A 36 7.39 -9.17 18.38
CA ALA A 36 7.01 -10.09 19.45
C ALA A 36 5.86 -9.57 20.32
N ARG A 37 5.89 -8.29 20.71
CA ARG A 37 4.80 -7.65 21.47
C ARG A 37 3.50 -7.59 20.67
N GLY A 38 3.53 -7.10 19.44
CA GLY A 38 2.34 -6.91 18.59
C GLY A 38 1.72 -8.24 18.14
N THR A 39 2.53 -9.28 17.96
CA THR A 39 2.03 -10.61 17.57
C THR A 39 1.81 -11.55 18.75
N GLY A 40 2.22 -11.19 19.97
CA GLY A 40 2.16 -12.09 21.14
C GLY A 40 3.01 -13.36 20.99
N LEU A 41 3.98 -13.38 20.08
CA LEU A 41 4.87 -14.52 19.86
C LEU A 41 6.11 -14.41 20.75
N SER A 42 6.75 -15.55 21.06
CA SER A 42 8.01 -15.53 21.79
C SER A 42 9.12 -14.86 20.95
N ALA A 43 10.08 -14.22 21.62
CA ALA A 43 11.22 -13.60 20.95
C ALA A 43 12.02 -14.62 20.10
N ALA A 44 12.15 -15.86 20.58
CA ALA A 44 12.82 -16.93 19.85
C ALA A 44 12.06 -17.31 18.55
N THR A 45 10.73 -17.41 18.62
CA THR A 45 9.88 -17.66 17.46
C THR A 45 10.01 -16.56 16.41
N VAL A 46 9.94 -15.29 16.83
CA VAL A 46 10.11 -14.15 15.93
C VAL A 46 11.49 -14.15 15.29
N SER A 47 12.56 -14.39 16.07
CA SER A 47 13.92 -14.40 15.54
C SER A 47 14.13 -15.48 14.47
N ASN A 48 13.56 -16.67 14.68
CA ASN A 48 13.61 -17.75 13.70
C ASN A 48 12.85 -17.41 12.41
N ILE A 49 11.64 -16.88 12.53
CA ILE A 49 10.82 -16.48 11.38
C ILE A 49 11.49 -15.35 10.59
N VAL A 50 12.03 -14.33 11.27
CA VAL A 50 12.72 -13.21 10.61
C VAL A 50 13.97 -13.68 9.88
N ARG A 51 14.70 -14.66 10.43
CA ARG A 51 15.85 -15.27 9.75
C ARG A 51 15.42 -15.98 8.47
N GLU A 52 14.38 -16.82 8.52
CA GLU A 52 13.84 -17.53 7.36
C GLU A 52 13.33 -16.55 6.27
N LEU A 53 12.59 -15.51 6.68
CA LEU A 53 12.12 -14.47 5.76
C LEU A 53 13.27 -13.67 5.13
N LYS A 54 14.35 -13.45 5.88
CA LYS A 54 15.55 -12.76 5.37
C LYS A 54 16.29 -13.64 4.37
N GLU A 55 16.43 -14.93 4.67
CA GLU A 55 17.08 -15.92 3.79
C GLU A 55 16.31 -16.08 2.47
N SER A 56 14.98 -15.97 2.48
CA SER A 56 14.15 -15.95 1.26
C SER A 56 14.08 -14.60 0.56
N GLY A 57 14.69 -13.53 1.11
CA GLY A 57 14.66 -12.19 0.54
C GLY A 57 13.34 -11.44 0.72
N THR A 58 12.39 -11.99 1.50
CA THR A 58 11.09 -11.37 1.77
C THR A 58 11.21 -10.14 2.67
N VAL A 59 12.15 -10.15 3.63
CA VAL A 59 12.40 -9.04 4.55
C VAL A 59 13.85 -8.59 4.53
N VAL A 60 14.06 -7.31 4.81
CA VAL A 60 15.38 -6.73 5.08
C VAL A 60 15.50 -6.46 6.56
N VAL A 61 16.69 -6.71 7.12
CA VAL A 61 17.03 -6.40 8.50
C VAL A 61 18.14 -5.38 8.53
N ALA A 62 17.88 -4.22 9.12
CA ALA A 62 18.83 -3.11 9.23
C ALA A 62 19.10 -2.78 10.70
N ASP A 63 20.31 -2.30 11.00
CA ASP A 63 20.60 -1.75 12.32
C ASP A 63 19.87 -0.41 12.49
N THR A 64 19.26 -0.22 13.66
CA THR A 64 18.54 1.01 14.02
C THR A 64 18.82 1.37 15.49
N SER A 65 18.52 2.60 15.88
CA SER A 65 18.52 3.03 17.27
C SER A 65 17.09 3.17 17.76
N SER A 66 16.69 2.37 18.75
CA SER A 66 15.40 2.49 19.43
C SER A 66 15.64 2.79 20.90
N GLY A 67 15.18 3.95 21.38
CA GLY A 67 15.38 4.38 22.77
C GLY A 67 16.86 4.45 23.20
N GLY A 68 17.76 4.82 22.29
CA GLY A 68 19.21 4.92 22.57
C GLY A 68 19.97 3.59 22.59
N ARG A 69 19.31 2.44 22.41
CA ARG A 69 19.95 1.13 22.32
C ARG A 69 20.01 0.65 20.87
N ARG A 70 21.10 -0.05 20.51
CA ARG A 70 21.19 -0.77 19.24
C ARG A 70 20.04 -1.78 19.15
N ALA A 71 19.22 -1.63 18.13
CA ALA A 71 18.15 -2.54 17.77
C ALA A 71 18.29 -2.94 16.30
N ARG A 72 17.51 -3.93 15.87
CA ARG A 72 17.42 -4.32 14.47
C ARG A 72 15.99 -4.13 14.01
N SER A 73 15.78 -3.26 13.03
CA SER A 73 14.50 -3.11 12.36
C SER A 73 14.36 -4.18 11.28
N VAL A 74 13.11 -4.59 11.05
CA VAL A 74 12.68 -5.54 10.05
C VAL A 74 11.63 -4.84 9.21
N SER A 75 11.83 -4.80 7.90
CA SER A 75 10.88 -4.28 6.92
C SER A 75 10.71 -5.28 5.78
N LEU A 76 9.63 -5.16 5.03
CA LEU A 76 9.52 -5.92 3.77
C LEU A 76 10.61 -5.48 2.80
N SER A 77 11.07 -6.40 1.96
CA SER A 77 12.01 -6.05 0.91
C SER A 77 11.38 -5.06 -0.05
N GLY A 78 12.09 -3.97 -0.36
CA GLY A 78 11.64 -2.98 -1.33
C GLY A 78 11.47 -3.56 -2.74
N ASP A 79 12.14 -4.67 -3.03
CA ASP A 79 12.07 -5.38 -4.30
C ASP A 79 10.87 -6.35 -4.38
N ALA A 80 10.15 -6.56 -3.27
CA ALA A 80 9.01 -7.48 -3.22
C ALA A 80 7.78 -6.98 -4.00
N GLY A 81 7.75 -5.70 -4.35
CA GLY A 81 6.72 -5.13 -5.20
C GLY A 81 6.63 -3.61 -5.10
N ILE A 82 6.17 -3.00 -6.18
CA ILE A 82 5.91 -1.57 -6.28
C ILE A 82 4.41 -1.33 -6.13
N VAL A 83 4.06 -0.25 -5.47
CA VAL A 83 2.67 0.20 -5.33
C VAL A 83 2.56 1.63 -5.82
N VAL A 84 1.37 1.98 -6.32
CA VAL A 84 1.07 3.33 -6.79
C VAL A 84 -0.11 3.87 -5.99
N GLY A 85 0.01 5.07 -5.46
CA GLY A 85 -1.10 5.83 -4.87
C GLY A 85 -1.50 6.96 -5.81
N ILE A 86 -2.80 7.11 -6.05
CA ILE A 86 -3.37 8.17 -6.88
C ILE A 86 -4.47 8.83 -6.06
N ASP A 87 -4.38 10.14 -5.90
CA ASP A 87 -5.33 10.95 -5.15
C ASP A 87 -5.88 12.04 -6.06
N PHE A 88 -7.14 11.89 -6.45
CA PHE A 88 -7.91 12.96 -7.05
C PHE A 88 -8.51 13.80 -5.93
N GLY A 89 -8.24 15.10 -5.94
CA GLY A 89 -9.01 16.08 -5.20
C GLY A 89 -9.80 16.97 -6.15
N HIS A 90 -10.60 17.88 -5.59
CA HIS A 90 -11.37 18.83 -6.40
C HIS A 90 -10.49 19.71 -7.30
N THR A 91 -9.27 20.04 -6.85
CA THR A 91 -8.37 20.97 -7.54
C THR A 91 -6.97 20.40 -7.81
N HIS A 92 -6.76 19.12 -7.50
CA HIS A 92 -5.44 18.50 -7.59
C HIS A 92 -5.52 17.04 -7.99
N LEU A 93 -4.43 16.57 -8.59
CA LEU A 93 -4.12 15.17 -8.80
C LEU A 93 -2.73 14.94 -8.24
N ARG A 94 -2.61 13.98 -7.32
CA ARG A 94 -1.32 13.53 -6.78
C ARG A 94 -1.11 12.08 -7.14
N VAL A 95 0.12 11.76 -7.53
CA VAL A 95 0.54 10.38 -7.79
C VAL A 95 1.84 10.13 -7.05
N ALA A 96 1.91 9.01 -6.33
CA ALA A 96 3.11 8.56 -5.64
C ALA A 96 3.41 7.11 -6.01
N VAL A 97 4.68 6.83 -6.29
CA VAL A 97 5.22 5.48 -6.45
C VAL A 97 5.95 5.12 -5.17
N GLY A 98 5.57 4.00 -4.56
CA GLY A 98 6.18 3.51 -3.34
C GLY A 98 6.48 2.02 -3.39
N ASN A 99 7.04 1.50 -2.30
CA ASN A 99 7.27 0.07 -2.13
C ASN A 99 6.64 -0.46 -0.83
N LEU A 100 6.76 -1.77 -0.63
CA LEU A 100 6.19 -2.45 0.53
C LEU A 100 6.88 -2.14 1.87
N ALA A 101 7.98 -1.38 1.85
CA ALA A 101 8.63 -0.84 3.04
C ALA A 101 8.11 0.57 3.41
N HIS A 102 6.96 0.99 2.86
CA HIS A 102 6.35 2.31 3.05
C HIS A 102 7.24 3.48 2.62
N ARG A 103 8.18 3.23 1.70
CA ARG A 103 9.05 4.27 1.16
C ARG A 103 8.44 4.84 -0.12
N VAL A 104 8.25 6.16 -0.15
CA VAL A 104 7.96 6.90 -1.39
C VAL A 104 9.25 7.01 -2.20
N LEU A 105 9.20 6.57 -3.45
CA LEU A 105 10.32 6.52 -4.40
C LEU A 105 10.29 7.71 -5.35
N ALA A 106 9.09 8.10 -5.79
CA ALA A 106 8.85 9.28 -6.61
C ALA A 106 7.40 9.75 -6.41
N GLU A 107 7.17 11.06 -6.49
CA GLU A 107 5.82 11.65 -6.42
C GLU A 107 5.71 12.89 -7.31
N GLU A 108 4.52 13.15 -7.83
CA GLU A 108 4.19 14.33 -8.62
C GLU A 108 2.79 14.83 -8.19
N SER A 109 2.59 16.15 -8.21
CA SER A 109 1.30 16.79 -8.03
C SER A 109 1.03 17.72 -9.20
N ALA A 110 -0.19 17.71 -9.73
CA ALA A 110 -0.64 18.58 -10.79
C ALA A 110 -1.96 19.26 -10.41
N PRO A 111 -2.16 20.56 -10.73
CA PRO A 111 -3.47 21.16 -10.64
C PRO A 111 -4.37 20.53 -11.70
N ILE A 112 -5.59 20.20 -11.32
CA ILE A 112 -6.65 19.77 -12.24
C ILE A 112 -7.97 20.41 -11.81
N ASP A 113 -8.94 20.43 -12.71
CA ASP A 113 -10.33 20.71 -12.36
C ASP A 113 -11.15 19.46 -12.69
N VAL A 114 -11.44 18.66 -11.66
CA VAL A 114 -12.15 17.37 -11.82
C VAL A 114 -13.60 17.57 -12.29
N ASP A 115 -14.17 18.75 -12.09
CA ASP A 115 -15.54 19.06 -12.50
C ASP A 115 -15.64 19.26 -14.02
N VAL A 116 -14.52 19.55 -14.68
CA VAL A 116 -14.47 19.75 -16.14
C VAL A 116 -14.52 18.42 -16.89
N SER A 117 -13.72 17.42 -16.50
CA SER A 117 -13.69 16.13 -17.19
C SER A 117 -12.97 15.03 -16.40
N ALA A 118 -13.69 13.97 -16.05
CA ALA A 118 -13.10 12.74 -15.52
C ALA A 118 -12.07 12.14 -16.48
N GLN A 119 -12.37 12.17 -17.78
CA GLN A 119 -11.52 11.62 -18.83
C GLN A 119 -10.14 12.27 -18.87
N GLN A 120 -10.09 13.61 -18.83
CA GLN A 120 -8.82 14.34 -18.78
C GLN A 120 -8.05 14.04 -17.48
N GLY A 121 -8.77 13.85 -16.36
CA GLY A 121 -8.20 13.41 -15.10
C GLY A 121 -7.50 12.05 -15.22
N PHE A 122 -8.17 11.06 -15.82
CA PHE A 122 -7.60 9.73 -16.04
C PHE A 122 -6.39 9.76 -16.99
N ASP A 123 -6.48 10.47 -18.11
CA ASP A 123 -5.36 10.61 -19.06
C ASP A 123 -4.13 11.23 -18.37
N ARG A 124 -4.36 12.23 -17.50
CA ARG A 124 -3.28 12.87 -16.74
C ARG A 124 -2.68 11.93 -15.70
N ALA A 125 -3.50 11.17 -14.99
CA ALA A 125 -3.04 10.21 -13.99
C ALA A 125 -2.20 9.10 -14.63
N GLU A 126 -2.67 8.51 -15.74
CA GLU A 126 -1.93 7.52 -16.52
C GLU A 126 -0.55 8.04 -16.90
N ALA A 127 -0.47 9.24 -17.50
CA ALA A 127 0.80 9.84 -17.88
C ALA A 127 1.72 10.13 -16.68
N MET A 128 1.17 10.50 -15.51
CA MET A 128 1.94 10.72 -14.28
C MET A 128 2.50 9.40 -13.73
N VAL A 129 1.70 8.33 -13.72
CA VAL A 129 2.12 6.99 -13.30
C VAL A 129 3.29 6.50 -14.15
N GLU A 130 3.17 6.56 -15.48
CA GLU A 130 4.22 6.14 -16.40
C GLU A 130 5.54 6.91 -16.16
N ARG A 131 5.47 8.23 -16.02
CA ARG A 131 6.64 9.07 -15.75
C ARG A 131 7.30 8.72 -14.43
N LEU A 132 6.52 8.59 -13.36
CA LEU A 132 7.04 8.32 -12.03
C LEU A 132 7.63 6.91 -11.90
N LEU A 133 7.03 5.90 -12.55
CA LEU A 133 7.61 4.57 -12.64
C LEU A 133 8.95 4.60 -13.39
N ALA A 134 9.01 5.30 -14.53
CA ALA A 134 10.26 5.46 -15.27
C ALA A 134 11.34 6.20 -14.46
N GLN A 135 10.97 7.28 -13.76
CA GLN A 135 11.87 8.03 -12.88
C GLN A 135 12.39 7.16 -11.72
N ALA A 136 11.53 6.32 -11.14
CA ALA A 136 11.91 5.39 -10.08
C ALA A 136 12.68 4.16 -10.60
N GLY A 137 12.81 3.99 -11.93
CA GLY A 137 13.53 2.87 -12.55
C GLY A 137 12.76 1.56 -12.58
N PHE A 138 11.42 1.61 -12.46
CA PHE A 138 10.57 0.43 -12.45
C PHE A 138 9.73 0.32 -13.72
N ARG A 139 9.47 -0.92 -14.11
CA ARG A 139 8.54 -1.25 -15.18
C ARG A 139 7.12 -1.46 -14.61
N PRO A 140 6.07 -1.20 -15.40
CA PRO A 140 4.68 -1.45 -15.02
C PRO A 140 4.41 -2.86 -14.44
N ASP A 141 5.07 -3.91 -14.95
CA ASP A 141 4.89 -5.29 -14.49
C ASP A 141 5.41 -5.56 -13.05
N LYS A 142 6.09 -4.58 -12.44
CA LYS A 142 6.49 -4.64 -11.02
C LYS A 142 5.45 -4.03 -10.08
N VAL A 143 4.43 -3.36 -10.61
CA VAL A 143 3.34 -2.79 -9.82
C VAL A 143 2.40 -3.91 -9.42
N ILE A 144 2.27 -4.14 -8.12
CA ILE A 144 1.41 -5.20 -7.57
C ILE A 144 0.02 -4.70 -7.18
N GLY A 145 -0.19 -3.39 -7.17
CA GLY A 145 -1.47 -2.77 -6.89
C GLY A 145 -1.41 -1.24 -6.90
N VAL A 146 -2.57 -0.65 -7.20
CA VAL A 146 -2.79 0.79 -7.23
C VAL A 146 -3.90 1.13 -6.24
N GLY A 147 -3.67 2.10 -5.37
CA GLY A 147 -4.70 2.72 -4.53
C GLY A 147 -5.18 4.02 -5.16
N LEU A 148 -6.50 4.20 -5.25
CA LEU A 148 -7.14 5.35 -5.88
C LEU A 148 -8.10 6.03 -4.89
N GLY A 149 -7.79 7.26 -4.50
CA GLY A 149 -8.67 8.15 -3.76
C GLY A 149 -9.46 9.04 -4.69
N VAL A 150 -10.77 9.10 -4.47
CA VAL A 150 -11.68 10.01 -5.19
C VAL A 150 -12.66 10.69 -4.22
N PRO A 151 -13.06 11.95 -4.49
CA PRO A 151 -14.06 12.63 -3.70
C PRO A 151 -15.45 12.02 -3.86
N GLY A 152 -16.17 11.88 -2.75
CA GLY A 152 -17.57 11.50 -2.74
C GLY A 152 -17.85 10.00 -2.57
N PRO A 153 -19.14 9.64 -2.46
CA PRO A 153 -19.56 8.29 -2.13
C PRO A 153 -19.41 7.35 -3.34
N ILE A 154 -18.82 6.18 -3.08
CA ILE A 154 -18.66 5.10 -4.03
C ILE A 154 -19.67 4.01 -3.68
N ASP A 155 -20.41 3.55 -4.69
CA ASP A 155 -21.29 2.40 -4.55
C ASP A 155 -20.46 1.11 -4.42
N VAL A 156 -20.70 0.34 -3.36
CA VAL A 156 -19.87 -0.82 -3.02
C VAL A 156 -20.08 -2.02 -3.95
N GLU A 157 -21.22 -2.10 -4.64
CA GLU A 157 -21.54 -3.22 -5.53
C GLU A 157 -20.98 -2.97 -6.94
N THR A 158 -21.09 -1.74 -7.42
CA THR A 158 -20.73 -1.35 -8.79
C THR A 158 -19.37 -0.67 -8.89
N GLY A 159 -18.85 -0.14 -7.78
CA GLY A 159 -17.65 0.70 -7.74
C GLY A 159 -17.85 2.08 -8.38
N ALA A 160 -19.10 2.46 -8.68
CA ALA A 160 -19.42 3.70 -9.38
C ALA A 160 -19.62 4.89 -8.43
N LEU A 161 -19.32 6.09 -8.91
CA LEU A 161 -19.60 7.34 -8.18
C LEU A 161 -21.06 7.76 -8.38
N GLY A 162 -21.76 7.97 -7.27
CA GLY A 162 -23.21 8.25 -7.30
C GLY A 162 -23.61 9.73 -7.18
N SER A 163 -22.69 10.62 -6.78
CA SER A 163 -23.03 12.00 -6.40
C SER A 163 -22.74 13.03 -7.49
N THR A 164 -23.80 13.61 -8.06
CA THR A 164 -23.71 14.77 -8.96
C THR A 164 -23.36 16.08 -8.24
N ALA A 165 -23.41 16.12 -6.91
CA ALA A 165 -23.16 17.33 -6.13
C ALA A 165 -21.68 17.52 -5.77
N ILE A 166 -20.88 16.45 -5.85
CA ILE A 166 -19.46 16.46 -5.47
C ILE A 166 -18.59 16.36 -6.73
N LEU A 167 -18.90 15.41 -7.62
CA LEU A 167 -18.21 15.25 -8.91
C LEU A 167 -19.24 15.05 -10.03
N PRO A 168 -19.87 16.12 -10.53
CA PRO A 168 -20.88 16.02 -11.58
C PRO A 168 -20.37 15.25 -12.81
N GLY A 169 -19.14 15.54 -13.25
CA GLY A 169 -18.50 14.92 -14.42
C GLY A 169 -18.09 13.46 -14.24
N TRP A 170 -18.24 12.90 -13.04
CA TRP A 170 -17.84 11.53 -12.70
C TRP A 170 -19.03 10.62 -12.36
N THR A 171 -20.25 11.15 -12.38
CA THR A 171 -21.43 10.38 -12.00
C THR A 171 -21.63 9.15 -12.90
N GLY A 172 -21.80 7.99 -12.29
CA GLY A 172 -21.96 6.70 -12.98
C GLY A 172 -20.65 6.07 -13.46
N ILE A 173 -19.51 6.75 -13.30
CA ILE A 173 -18.19 6.19 -13.64
C ILE A 173 -17.72 5.30 -12.51
N ALA A 174 -17.18 4.13 -12.87
CA ALA A 174 -16.44 3.24 -11.97
C ALA A 174 -14.93 3.52 -12.08
N PRO A 175 -14.37 4.49 -11.33
CA PRO A 175 -13.03 5.01 -11.57
C PRO A 175 -11.92 3.96 -11.37
N GLY A 176 -12.10 3.02 -10.44
CA GLY A 176 -11.16 1.92 -10.26
C GLY A 176 -11.09 1.01 -11.49
N LYS A 177 -12.24 0.71 -12.11
CA LYS A 177 -12.29 -0.10 -13.34
C LYS A 177 -11.67 0.66 -14.51
N GLU A 178 -12.10 1.90 -14.73
CA GLU A 178 -11.62 2.76 -15.82
C GLU A 178 -10.08 2.90 -15.79
N LEU A 179 -9.53 3.24 -14.62
CA LEU A 179 -8.09 3.41 -14.47
C LEU A 179 -7.34 2.08 -14.53
N GLY A 180 -7.95 1.00 -14.04
CA GLY A 180 -7.37 -0.36 -14.12
C GLY A 180 -7.24 -0.85 -15.55
N GLU A 181 -8.23 -0.56 -16.40
CA GLU A 181 -8.19 -0.88 -17.83
C GLU A 181 -7.10 -0.10 -18.57
N ARG A 182 -6.91 1.18 -18.23
CA ARG A 182 -5.84 2.04 -18.78
C ARG A 182 -4.45 1.56 -18.39
N LEU A 183 -4.23 1.38 -17.09
CA LEU A 183 -2.92 1.03 -16.56
C LEU A 183 -2.55 -0.44 -16.80
N GLY A 184 -3.54 -1.31 -17.06
CA GLY A 184 -3.35 -2.76 -17.06
C GLY A 184 -2.97 -3.31 -15.68
N MET A 185 -3.43 -2.64 -14.61
CA MET A 185 -3.07 -2.92 -13.22
C MET A 185 -4.31 -3.07 -12.33
N PRO A 186 -4.24 -3.86 -11.23
CA PRO A 186 -5.29 -3.89 -10.23
C PRO A 186 -5.39 -2.53 -9.51
N VAL A 187 -6.56 -1.88 -9.59
CA VAL A 187 -6.84 -0.61 -8.91
C VAL A 187 -7.91 -0.82 -7.84
N HIS A 188 -7.59 -0.42 -6.61
CA HIS A 188 -8.51 -0.37 -5.48
C HIS A 188 -8.92 1.06 -5.23
N VAL A 189 -10.21 1.34 -5.40
CA VAL A 189 -10.77 2.67 -5.15
C VAL A 189 -11.39 2.73 -3.75
N ASP A 190 -11.19 3.86 -3.07
CA ASP A 190 -11.95 4.23 -1.89
C ASP A 190 -12.13 5.76 -1.88
N ASN A 191 -13.01 6.24 -1.00
CA ASN A 191 -13.20 7.66 -0.80
C ASN A 191 -11.92 8.28 -0.22
N ASP A 192 -11.57 9.46 -0.73
CA ASP A 192 -10.41 10.26 -0.32
C ASP A 192 -10.32 10.47 1.20
N ALA A 193 -11.43 10.74 1.89
CA ALA A 193 -11.44 10.91 3.34
C ALA A 193 -11.14 9.59 4.10
N ASN A 194 -11.63 8.45 3.61
CA ASN A 194 -11.31 7.14 4.19
C ASN A 194 -9.81 6.83 4.04
N LEU A 195 -9.24 7.10 2.86
CA LEU A 195 -7.81 6.89 2.61
C LEU A 195 -6.94 7.87 3.40
N GLY A 196 -7.39 9.11 3.58
CA GLY A 196 -6.76 10.07 4.46
C GLY A 196 -6.72 9.56 5.91
N ALA A 197 -7.85 9.06 6.42
CA ALA A 197 -7.92 8.46 7.75
C ALA A 197 -7.05 7.21 7.90
N LEU A 198 -6.98 6.36 6.86
CA LEU A 198 -6.06 5.22 6.82
C LEU A 198 -4.60 5.68 6.84
N GLY A 199 -4.28 6.75 6.10
CA GLY A 199 -2.96 7.35 6.10
C GLY A 199 -2.55 7.86 7.47
N GLU A 200 -3.43 8.59 8.15
CA GLU A 200 -3.21 9.04 9.52
C GLU A 200 -3.10 7.88 10.53
N LEU A 201 -3.88 6.81 10.36
CA LEU A 201 -3.76 5.63 11.22
C LEU A 201 -2.39 4.94 11.08
N VAL A 202 -1.81 4.97 9.89
CA VAL A 202 -0.56 4.26 9.57
C VAL A 202 0.69 5.13 9.80
N TRP A 203 0.62 6.42 9.46
CA TRP A 203 1.76 7.35 9.49
C TRP A 203 1.54 8.59 10.35
N GLY A 204 0.34 8.78 10.90
CA GLY A 204 0.06 9.87 11.82
C GLY A 204 0.87 9.72 13.12
N PRO A 205 1.07 10.82 13.86
CA PRO A 205 1.71 10.76 15.17
C PRO A 205 0.90 9.80 16.06
N ALA A 206 1.60 8.90 16.76
CA ALA A 206 0.96 8.11 17.80
C ALA A 206 0.28 9.08 18.78
N ALA A 207 -1.02 8.90 19.02
CA ALA A 207 -1.69 9.66 20.06
C ALA A 207 -0.95 9.39 21.38
N ASP A 208 -0.34 10.43 21.95
CA ASP A 208 0.37 10.39 23.24
C ASP A 208 -0.55 9.96 24.39
#